data_AF-A0A2D9XLR9-F1
#
_entry.id   AF-A0A2D9XLR9-F1
#
_cell.length_a   1.000
_cell.length_b   1.000
_cell.length_c   1.000
_cell.angle_alpha   90.00
_cell.angle_beta   90.00
_cell.angle_gamma   90.00
#
_symmetry.space_group_name_H-M   'P 1'
#
loop_
_entity.id
_entity.type
_entity.pdbx_description
1 polymer ?
#
loop_
_entity_poly.entity_id
_entity_poly.type
_entity_poly.pdbx_seq_one_letter_code
_entity_poly.pdbx_strand_id
1 'polypeptide(L)' 'MTKKLHIIGGGLAGSEAAWQAANMGVNVILHEMRPHVKTNA' A
#
# COMPACT_ATOMS: atom_id res chain seq x y z
N MET A 1 -20.78 -0.59 6.32
CA MET A 1 -19.37 -1.02 6.33
C MET A 1 -18.56 0.00 5.54
N THR A 2 -17.53 0.62 6.13
CA THR A 2 -16.64 1.53 5.40
C THR A 2 -15.67 0.71 4.55
N LYS A 3 -15.73 0.88 3.23
CA LYS A 3 -14.87 0.16 2.29
C LYS A 3 -13.47 0.80 2.37
N LYS A 4 -12.44 0.02 2.70
CA LYS A 4 -11.04 0.47 2.72
C LYS A 4 -10.38 0.18 1.37
N LEU A 5 -9.51 1.08 0.93
CA LEU A 5 -8.68 0.88 -0.26
C LEU A 5 -7.37 0.21 0.18
N HIS A 6 -7.11 -0.99 -0.32
CA HIS A 6 -5.87 -1.71 -0.06
C HIS A 6 -4.92 -1.52 -1.25
N ILE A 7 -3.70 -1.06 -0.97
CA ILE A 7 -2.63 -0.89 -1.95
C ILE A 7 -1.51 -1.87 -1.60
N ILE A 8 -1.10 -2.67 -2.58
CA ILE A 8 -0.03 -3.67 -2.42
C ILE A 8 1.23 -3.16 -3.11
N GLY A 9 2.34 -3.13 -2.37
CA GLY A 9 3.62 -2.55 -2.78
C GLY A 9 3.76 -1.09 -2.35
N GLY A 10 4.77 -0.79 -1.52
CA GLY A 10 5.14 0.55 -1.03
C GLY A 10 6.31 1.17 -1.79
N GLY A 11 6.56 0.76 -3.03
CA GLY A 11 7.46 1.46 -3.95
C GLY A 11 6.94 2.86 -4.31
N LEU A 12 7.62 3.56 -5.23
CA LEU A 12 7.29 4.94 -5.62
C LEU A 12 5.82 5.10 -6.02
N ALA A 13 5.32 4.23 -6.92
CA ALA A 13 3.94 4.31 -7.40
C ALA A 13 2.89 4.01 -6.32
N GLY A 14 3.13 2.99 -5.49
CA GLY A 14 2.19 2.59 -4.45
C GLY A 14 2.09 3.59 -3.32
N SER A 15 3.22 4.17 -2.92
CA SER A 15 3.27 5.24 -1.91
C SER A 15 2.56 6.51 -2.39
N GLU A 16 2.77 6.92 -3.65
CA GLU A 16 2.10 8.09 -4.23
C GLU A 16 0.59 7.87 -4.37
N ALA A 17 0.15 6.69 -4.84
CA ALA A 17 -1.26 6.34 -4.92
C ALA A 17 -1.93 6.36 -3.52
N ALA A 18 -1.24 5.85 -2.50
CA ALA A 18 -1.74 5.89 -1.12
C ALA A 18 -1.87 7.33 -0.61
N TRP A 19 -0.88 8.17 -0.87
CA TRP A 19 -0.88 9.58 -0.46
C TRP A 19 -2.01 10.37 -1.12
N GLN A 20 -2.20 10.24 -2.44
CA GLN A 20 -3.28 10.91 -3.15
C GLN A 20 -4.66 10.45 -2.67
N ALA A 21 -4.87 9.14 -2.53
CA ALA A 21 -6.15 8.60 -2.06
C ALA A 21 -6.48 9.04 -0.63
N ALA A 22 -5.48 9.09 0.26
CA ALA A 22 -5.66 9.58 1.62
C ALA A 22 -6.05 11.07 1.64
N ASN A 23 -5.41 11.91 0.81
CA ASN A 23 -5.75 13.33 0.67
C ASN A 23 -7.17 13.56 0.13
N MET A 24 -7.71 12.61 -0.63
CA MET A 24 -9.10 12.62 -1.09
C MET A 24 -10.10 12.11 -0.02
N GLY A 25 -9.63 11.79 1.18
CA GLY A 25 -10.46 11.28 2.28
C GLY A 25 -10.76 9.79 2.21
N VAL A 26 -10.08 9.03 1.34
CA VAL A 26 -10.23 7.57 1.26
C VAL A 26 -9.50 6.92 2.44
N ASN A 27 -10.13 5.92 3.08
CA ASN A 27 -9.48 5.12 4.11
C ASN A 27 -8.55 4.08 3.45
N VAL A 28 -7.25 4.36 3.47
CA VAL A 28 -6.22 3.58 2.77
C VAL A 28 -5.44 2.66 3.72
N ILE A 29 -5.12 1.45 3.25
CA ILE A 29 -4.13 0.56 3.86
C ILE A 29 -3.06 0.28 2.80
N LEU A 30 -1.82 0.72 3.04
CA LEU A 30 -0.65 0.42 2.21
C LEU A 30 0.12 -0.78 2.79
N HIS A 31 0.35 -1.80 1.96
CA HIS A 31 1.09 -3.00 2.32
C HIS A 31 2.44 -3.02 1.58
N GLU A 32 3.55 -2.83 2.28
CA GLU A 32 4.88 -3.08 1.73
C GLU A 32 5.28 -4.54 1.99
N MET A 33 5.60 -5.27 0.92
CA MET A 33 5.73 -6.73 0.95
C MET A 33 7.18 -7.21 1.06
N ARG A 34 8.11 -6.41 1.59
CA ARG A 34 9.49 -6.90 1.81
C ARG A 34 9.47 -8.17 2.67
N PRO A 35 9.85 -9.33 2.12
CA PRO A 35 9.73 -10.57 2.85
C PRO A 35 10.81 -10.64 3.93
N HIS A 36 10.45 -11.13 5.12
CA HIS A 36 11.41 -11.38 6.20
C HIS A 36 12.40 -12.49 5.85
N VAL A 37 11.97 -13.46 5.04
CA VAL A 37 12.78 -14.58 4.57
C VAL A 37 12.86 -14.49 3.05
N LYS A 38 14.09 -14.46 2.51
CA LYS A 38 14.31 -14.47 1.06
C LYS A 38 14.15 -15.90 0.54
N THR A 39 13.66 -16.04 -0.69
CA THR A 39 13.76 -17.30 -1.42
C THR A 39 15.23 -17.64 -1.63
N ASN A 40 15.60 -18.92 -1.48
CA ASN A 40 16.96 -19.38 -1.80
C ASN A 40 17.26 -19.12 -3.28
N ALA A 41 18.49 -18.67 -3.56
CA ALA A 41 18.98 -18.40 -4.91
C ALA A 41 19.37 -19.70 -5.64
#